data_AF-A0A924IF81-F1
#
_entry.id   AF-A0A924IF81-F1
#
_cell.length_a   1.000
_cell.length_b   1.000
_cell.length_c   1.000
_cell.angle_alpha   90.00
_cell.angle_beta   90.00
_cell.angle_gamma   90.00
#
_symmetry.space_group_name_H-M   'P 1'
#
loop_
_entity.id
_entity.type
_entity.pdbx_description
1 polymer ?
#
loop_
_entity_poly.entity_id
_entity_poly.type
_entity_poly.pdbx_seq_one_letter_code
_entity_poly.pdbx_strand_id
1 'polypeptide(L)' 'MLILNKETDTWGSFKYDNTKDVARMNAVIEELPTISESFSIIFDKPGKGYELQFYRNNVKALIPITL' A
#
# COMPACT_ATOMS: atom_id res chain seq x y z
N MET A 1 -5.06 4.85 2.55
CA MET A 1 -4.46 4.29 3.79
C MET A 1 -4.31 2.80 3.62
N LEU A 2 -3.12 2.25 3.89
CA LEU A 2 -2.89 0.81 3.91
C LEU A 2 -2.88 0.32 5.36
N ILE A 3 -3.49 -0.84 5.60
CA ILE A 3 -3.53 -1.51 6.90
C ILE A 3 -2.98 -2.92 6.72
N LEU A 4 -2.00 -3.29 7.53
CA LEU A 4 -1.56 -4.67 7.68
C LEU A 4 -2.18 -5.22 8.96
N ASN A 5 -3.01 -6.26 8.83
CA ASN A 5 -3.67 -6.92 9.93
C ASN A 5 -3.09 -8.34 10.08
N LYS A 6 -2.94 -8.83 11.32
CA LYS A 6 -2.42 -10.18 11.57
C LYS A 6 -3.45 -11.29 11.33
N GLU A 7 -4.72 -10.94 11.20
CA GLU A 7 -5.77 -11.89 10.86
C GLU A 7 -5.70 -12.24 9.38
N THR A 8 -5.49 -13.52 9.08
CA THR A 8 -5.45 -14.05 7.73
C THR A 8 -6.85 -14.41 7.24
N ASP A 9 -7.01 -14.66 5.94
CA ASP A 9 -8.25 -15.16 5.33
C ASP A 9 -9.48 -14.27 5.55
N THR A 10 -9.23 -12.99 5.86
CA THR A 10 -10.25 -11.98 6.10
C THR A 10 -9.95 -10.74 5.28
N TRP A 11 -10.98 -10.21 4.62
CA TRP A 11 -10.90 -8.97 3.86
C TRP A 11 -12.19 -8.17 4.01
N GLY A 12 -12.10 -6.85 3.80
CA GLY A 12 -13.23 -5.95 3.97
C GLY A 12 -13.66 -5.77 5.42
N SER A 13 -14.75 -5.04 5.66
CA SER A 13 -15.15 -4.58 6.98
C SER A 13 -15.90 -5.61 7.83
N PHE A 14 -16.42 -6.68 7.24
CA PHE A 14 -17.38 -7.57 7.90
C PHE A 14 -16.83 -8.30 9.14
N LYS A 15 -15.59 -8.78 9.05
CA LYS A 15 -14.86 -9.42 10.16
C LYS A 15 -13.65 -8.60 10.62
N TYR A 16 -13.55 -7.35 10.16
CA TYR A 16 -12.38 -6.52 10.44
C TYR A 16 -12.34 -6.11 11.92
N ASP A 17 -11.24 -6.46 12.58
CA ASP A 17 -10.92 -6.07 13.94
C ASP A 17 -9.67 -5.19 13.96
N ASN A 18 -9.84 -3.91 14.28
CA ASN A 18 -8.77 -2.93 14.30
C ASN A 18 -7.73 -3.18 15.40
N THR A 19 -8.07 -3.95 16.45
CA THR A 19 -7.11 -4.33 17.50
C THR A 19 -6.06 -5.33 17.01
N LYS A 20 -6.31 -5.94 15.84
CA LYS A 20 -5.39 -6.88 15.18
C LYS A 20 -4.51 -6.21 14.13
N ASP A 21 -4.59 -4.89 13.98
CA ASP A 21 -3.70 -4.15 13.10
C ASP A 21 -2.27 -4.17 13.62
N VAL A 22 -1.33 -4.56 12.76
CA VAL A 22 0.10 -4.59 13.02
C VAL A 22 0.77 -3.32 12.53
N ALA A 23 0.28 -2.77 11.42
CA ALA A 23 0.75 -1.51 10.90
C ALA A 23 -0.36 -0.74 10.18
N ARG A 24 -0.31 0.59 10.31
CA ARG A 24 -1.13 1.53 9.55
C ARG A 24 -0.21 2.56 8.93
N MET A 25 -0.34 2.73 7.63
CA MET A 25 0.54 3.62 6.88
C MET A 25 -0.27 4.47 5.90
N ASN A 26 0.06 5.75 5.89
CA ASN A 26 -0.48 6.67 4.91
C ASN A 26 0.25 6.45 3.60
N ALA A 27 -0.53 6.35 2.53
CA ALA A 27 0.02 6.29 1.18
C ALA A 27 -0.09 7.68 0.57
N VAL A 28 0.99 8.17 -0.04
CA VAL A 28 0.94 9.35 -0.89
C VAL A 28 0.42 8.91 -2.25
N ILE A 29 -0.55 9.64 -2.79
CA ILE A 29 -1.21 9.28 -4.04
C ILE A 29 -0.74 10.25 -5.13
N GLU A 30 -0.22 9.71 -6.21
CA GLU A 30 0.23 10.45 -7.40
C GLU A 30 -0.57 10.00 -8.62
N GLU A 31 -1.00 10.96 -9.43
CA GLU A 31 -1.60 10.66 -10.73
C GLU A 31 -0.50 10.42 -11.76
N LEU A 32 -0.67 9.37 -12.55
CA LEU A 32 0.22 9.02 -13.64
C LEU A 32 -0.38 9.51 -14.97
N PRO A 33 0.45 10.05 -15.88
CA PRO A 33 -0.01 10.51 -17.20
C PRO A 33 -0.50 9.37 -18.10
N THR A 34 -0.11 8.13 -17.78
CA THR A 34 -0.47 6.91 -18.51
C THR A 34 -1.15 5.92 -17.59
N ILE A 35 -2.15 5.22 -18.10
CA ILE A 35 -2.86 4.17 -17.37
C ILE A 35 -1.97 2.93 -17.28
N SER A 36 -1.67 2.49 -16.06
CA SER A 36 -1.17 1.15 -15.77
C SER A 36 -2.30 0.14 -15.97
N GLU A 37 -2.16 -0.72 -16.98
CA GLU A 37 -3.17 -1.74 -17.31
C GLU A 37 -3.20 -2.88 -16.29
N SER A 38 -2.06 -3.18 -15.67
CA SER A 38 -1.95 -4.21 -14.64
C SER A 38 -1.83 -3.57 -13.26
N PHE A 39 -2.45 -4.21 -12.27
CA PHE A 39 -2.12 -3.95 -10.87
C PHE A 39 -0.71 -4.46 -10.61
N SER A 40 0.15 -3.63 -10.05
CA SER A 40 1.55 -3.98 -9.78
C SER A 40 2.02 -3.43 -8.45
N ILE A 41 2.88 -4.19 -7.78
CA ILE A 41 3.50 -3.82 -6.51
C ILE A 41 5.02 -3.89 -6.70
N ILE A 42 5.72 -2.80 -6.40
CA ILE A 42 7.17 -2.69 -6.55
C ILE A 42 7.78 -2.27 -5.22
N PHE A 43 8.82 -2.97 -4.79
CA PHE A 43 9.69 -2.50 -3.72
C PHE A 43 10.83 -1.70 -4.31
N ASP A 44 10.96 -0.44 -3.90
CA ASP A 44 11.95 0.50 -4.37
C ASP A 44 12.80 1.04 -3.20
N LYS A 45 13.97 1.60 -3.51
CA LYS A 45 14.91 2.17 -2.55
C LYS A 45 15.37 3.57 -2.99
N PRO A 46 14.52 4.60 -2.87
CA PRO A 46 14.85 5.95 -3.29
C PRO A 46 15.82 6.62 -2.30
N GLY A 47 17.12 6.42 -2.48
CA GLY A 47 18.19 7.12 -1.76
C GLY A 47 18.33 6.74 -0.27
N LYS A 48 17.34 7.07 0.57
CA LYS A 48 17.26 6.73 2.00
C LYS A 48 15.92 6.09 2.33
N GLY A 49 15.95 4.93 2.98
CA GLY A 49 14.75 4.17 3.35
C GLY A 49 14.32 3.18 2.27
N TYR A 50 13.18 2.54 2.49
CA TYR A 50 12.54 1.63 1.54
C TYR A 50 11.16 2.17 1.22
N GLU A 51 10.67 1.91 0.01
CA GLU A 51 9.36 2.35 -0.43
C GLU A 51 8.62 1.21 -1.11
N LEU A 52 7.35 1.08 -0.82
CA LEU A 52 6.43 0.19 -1.53
C LEU A 52 5.55 1.03 -2.44
N GLN A 53 5.56 0.71 -3.73
CA GLN A 53 4.80 1.42 -4.75
C GLN A 53 3.70 0.52 -5.29
N PHE A 54 2.47 1.00 -5.25
CA PHE A 54 1.31 0.31 -5.85
C PHE A 54 0.86 1.07 -7.08
N TYR A 55 0.72 0.36 -8.19
CA TYR A 55 0.25 0.89 -9.46
C TYR A 55 -1.12 0.32 -9.77
N ARG A 56 -2.09 1.20 -10.03
CA ARG A 56 -3.43 0.81 -10.46
C ARG A 56 -4.02 1.89 -11.34
N ASN A 57 -4.40 1.54 -12.56
CA ASN A 57 -4.92 2.49 -13.54
C ASN A 57 -3.96 3.69 -13.68
N ASN A 58 -4.46 4.92 -13.65
CA ASN A 58 -3.65 6.15 -13.71
C ASN A 58 -3.16 6.61 -12.32
N VAL A 59 -3.04 5.73 -11.33
CA VAL A 59 -2.67 6.10 -9.95
C VAL A 59 -1.49 5.28 -9.47
N LYS A 60 -0.54 5.98 -8.83
CA LYS A 60 0.56 5.42 -8.06
C LYS A 60 0.36 5.74 -6.58
N ALA A 61 0.40 4.73 -5.72
CA ALA A 61 0.41 4.92 -4.27
C ALA A 61 1.80 4.62 -3.73
N LEU A 62 2.40 5.58 -3.04
CA LEU A 62 3.72 5.49 -2.42
C LEU A 62 3.58 5.25 -0.93
N ILE A 63 4.21 4.20 -0.43
CA ILE A 63 4.17 3.82 0.97
C ILE A 63 5.60 3.75 1.50
N PRO A 64 6.03 4.74 2.29
CA PRO A 64 7.35 4.70 2.90
C PRO A 64 7.40 3.60 3.97
N ILE A 65 8.40 2.75 3.89
CA ILE A 65 8.70 1.71 4.87
C ILE A 65 9.88 2.20 5.72
N THR A 66 9.57 2.58 6.96
CA THR A 66 10.56 2.89 8.00
C THR A 66 10.62 1.71 8.97
N LEU A 67 11.78 1.07 9.07
CA LEU A 67 12.10 0.07 10.10
C LEU A 67 12.48 0.76 11.41
#